data_AF-L9UC58-F1
#
_entry.id   AF-L9UC58-F1
#
_cell.length_a   1.000
_cell.length_b   1.000
_cell.length_c   1.000
_cell.angle_alpha   90.00
_cell.angle_beta   90.00
_cell.angle_gamma   90.00
#
_symmetry.space_group_name_H-M   'P 1'
#
loop_
_entity.id
_entity.type
_entity.pdbx_description
1 polymer ?
#
loop_
_entity_poly.entity_id
_entity_poly.type
_entity_poly.pdbx_seq_one_letter_code
_entity_poly.pdbx_strand_id
1 'polypeptide(L)'
;MVPTYMNIPNSLRETEMEAKARRAVMESGDWLTAGEILQLHGVSSRSDCAQPAQWKQQGDIFTINDHGTEYYPAFGLEKEAGYRPYGVMSKIIDILKDHKDGWEMAFWFQSVNSYLGGLRPQDLMATDPNLIVDAAFDEVLGINHG
;
A
#
# COMPACT_ATOMS: atom_id res chain seq x y z
N MET A 1 44.56 26.12 -16.54
CA MET A 1 43.79 25.78 -15.33
C MET A 1 42.32 26.00 -15.65
N VAL A 2 41.51 24.94 -15.63
CA VAL A 2 40.05 24.99 -15.87
C VAL A 2 39.41 24.14 -14.76
N PRO A 3 38.36 24.61 -14.06
CA PRO A 3 37.91 23.98 -12.83
C PRO A 3 37.02 22.76 -13.12
N THR A 4 37.31 21.67 -12.41
CA THR A 4 36.53 20.43 -12.40
C THR A 4 35.15 20.69 -11.79
N TYR A 5 34.08 20.57 -12.58
CA TYR A 5 32.74 20.44 -12.03
C TYR A 5 32.65 19.07 -11.34
N MET A 6 32.62 19.10 -10.00
CA MET A 6 32.36 17.93 -9.18
C MET A 6 30.96 17.40 -9.55
N ASN A 7 30.93 16.30 -10.31
CA ASN A 7 29.71 15.60 -10.64
C ASN A 7 29.23 14.91 -9.35
N ILE A 8 28.39 15.58 -8.56
CA ILE A 8 27.72 14.94 -7.42
C ILE A 8 26.88 13.81 -8.03
N PRO A 9 27.13 12.53 -7.68
CA PRO A 9 26.43 11.41 -8.31
C PRO A 9 24.91 11.55 -8.08
N ASN A 10 24.13 11.41 -9.15
CA ASN A 10 22.66 11.36 -9.09
C ASN A 10 22.14 10.34 -8.05
N SER A 11 22.94 9.30 -7.78
CA SER A 11 22.60 8.20 -6.88
C SER A 11 22.33 8.62 -5.44
N LEU A 12 22.99 9.66 -4.91
CA LEU A 12 22.74 10.13 -3.54
C LEU A 12 21.38 10.83 -3.44
N ARG A 13 21.03 11.65 -4.43
CA ARG A 13 19.73 12.33 -4.48
C ARG A 13 18.58 11.35 -4.65
N GLU A 14 18.75 10.33 -5.49
CA GLU A 14 17.75 9.27 -5.68
C GLU A 14 17.51 8.50 -4.37
N THR A 15 18.58 8.10 -3.65
CA THR A 15 18.43 7.42 -2.36
C THR A 15 17.78 8.28 -1.28
N GLU A 16 18.08 9.58 -1.24
CA GLU A 16 17.45 10.52 -0.31
C GLU A 16 15.97 10.74 -0.64
N MET A 17 15.62 10.82 -1.93
CA MET A 17 14.24 10.97 -2.39
C MET A 17 13.40 9.73 -2.11
N GLU A 18 13.94 8.53 -2.33
CA GLU A 18 13.29 7.27 -1.97
C GLU A 18 13.10 7.13 -0.46
N ALA A 19 14.11 7.45 0.34
CA ALA A 19 14.01 7.42 1.79
C ALA A 19 12.95 8.43 2.29
N LYS A 20 12.89 9.62 1.68
CA LYS A 20 11.88 10.63 1.99
C LYS A 20 10.47 10.16 1.60
N ALA A 21 10.32 9.51 0.45
CA ALA A 21 9.03 8.97 0.00
C ALA A 21 8.54 7.85 0.93
N ARG A 22 9.41 6.90 1.30
CA ARG A 22 9.09 5.83 2.26
C ARG A 22 8.70 6.37 3.63
N ARG A 23 9.42 7.39 4.11
CA ARG A 23 9.06 8.09 5.35
C ARG A 23 7.70 8.78 5.26
N ALA A 24 7.39 9.46 4.16
CA ALA A 24 6.09 10.11 3.99
C ALA A 24 4.94 9.09 4.02
N VAL A 25 5.14 7.92 3.42
CA VAL A 25 4.19 6.80 3.49
C VAL A 25 3.98 6.34 4.94
N MET A 26 5.05 6.17 5.72
CA MET A 26 4.92 5.77 7.13
C MET A 26 4.30 6.85 8.01
N GLU A 27 4.65 8.11 7.77
CA GLU A 27 4.17 9.28 8.52
C GLU A 27 2.70 9.61 8.20
N SER A 28 2.10 9.03 7.14
CA SER A 28 0.67 9.16 6.83
C SER A 28 -0.25 8.67 7.96
N GLY A 29 0.25 7.78 8.84
CA GLY A 29 -0.54 7.20 9.93
C GLY A 29 -1.47 6.07 9.47
N ASP A 30 -1.37 5.66 8.21
CA ASP A 30 -2.24 4.64 7.62
C ASP A 30 -1.64 3.22 7.66
N TRP A 31 -0.69 2.96 8.57
CA TRP A 31 0.04 1.70 8.67
C TRP A 31 0.00 1.13 10.09
N LEU A 32 -0.33 -0.15 10.21
CA LEU A 32 -0.53 -0.83 11.48
C LEU A 32 0.30 -2.12 11.52
N THR A 33 0.92 -2.41 12.65
CA THR A 33 1.51 -3.72 12.91
C THR A 33 0.41 -4.76 13.18
N ALA A 34 0.74 -6.05 13.04
CA ALA A 34 -0.19 -7.12 13.41
C ALA A 34 -0.67 -7.01 14.87
N GLY A 35 0.21 -6.56 15.77
CA GLY A 35 -0.12 -6.33 17.18
C GLY A 35 -1.15 -5.22 17.38
N GLU A 36 -1.05 -4.13 16.63
CA GLU A 36 -2.02 -3.03 16.66
C GLU A 36 -3.38 -3.45 16.09
N ILE A 37 -3.40 -4.21 14.99
CA ILE A 37 -4.65 -4.76 14.43
C ILE A 37 -5.35 -5.67 15.46
N LEU A 38 -4.60 -6.53 16.15
CA LEU A 38 -5.15 -7.40 17.19
C LEU A 38 -5.68 -6.62 18.40
N GLN A 39 -5.07 -5.47 18.73
CA GLN A 39 -5.56 -4.59 19.79
C GLN A 39 -6.86 -3.87 19.38
N LEU A 40 -6.97 -3.43 18.12
CA LEU A 40 -8.19 -2.83 17.57
C LEU A 40 -9.38 -3.79 17.59
N HIS A 41 -9.12 -5.08 17.41
CA HIS A 41 -10.15 -6.13 17.38
C HIS A 41 -10.77 -6.43 18.76
N GLY A 42 -10.15 -6.00 19.86
CA GLY A 42 -10.55 -6.34 21.21
C GLY A 42 -10.34 -7.82 21.56
N VAL A 43 -10.06 -8.09 22.83
CA VAL A 43 -9.66 -9.42 23.36
C VAL A 43 -10.76 -10.50 23.24
N SER A 44 -11.96 -10.15 22.79
CA SER A 44 -13.19 -10.94 22.96
C SER A 44 -13.67 -11.75 21.74
N SER A 45 -13.05 -11.63 20.56
CA SER A 45 -13.48 -12.35 19.35
C SER A 45 -12.53 -13.48 18.95
N ARG A 46 -12.07 -14.27 19.93
CA ARG A 46 -10.98 -15.25 19.82
C ARG A 46 -11.24 -16.48 18.94
N SER A 47 -12.39 -16.58 18.27
CA SER A 47 -12.77 -17.84 17.61
C SER A 47 -12.97 -17.75 16.09
N ASP A 48 -13.29 -16.57 15.53
CA ASP A 48 -13.67 -16.42 14.12
C ASP A 48 -12.98 -15.23 13.38
N CYS A 49 -12.02 -14.57 14.03
CA CYS A 49 -11.19 -13.56 13.38
C CYS A 49 -9.93 -14.21 12.82
N ALA A 50 -9.89 -14.37 11.49
CA ALA A 50 -8.65 -14.68 10.79
C ALA A 50 -7.58 -13.66 11.20
N GLN A 51 -6.38 -14.16 11.50
CA GLN A 51 -5.28 -13.33 12.01
C GLN A 51 -4.68 -12.51 10.86
N PRO A 52 -4.06 -11.34 11.13
CA PRO A 52 -3.40 -10.53 10.10
C PRO A 52 -2.42 -11.35 9.22
N ALA A 53 -1.67 -12.26 9.85
CA ALA A 53 -0.77 -13.17 9.14
C ALA A 53 -1.49 -14.12 8.17
N GLN A 54 -2.70 -14.56 8.52
CA GLN A 54 -3.51 -15.42 7.65
C GLN A 54 -4.07 -14.64 6.46
N TRP A 55 -4.58 -13.42 6.68
CA TRP A 55 -5.04 -12.55 5.58
C TRP A 55 -3.93 -12.28 4.57
N LYS A 56 -2.72 -12.01 5.05
CA LYS A 56 -1.55 -11.87 4.19
C LYS A 56 -1.27 -13.14 3.38
N GLN A 57 -1.30 -14.32 4.00
CA GLN A 57 -1.09 -15.59 3.30
C GLN A 57 -2.19 -15.88 2.26
N GLN A 58 -3.42 -15.41 2.51
CA GLN A 58 -4.55 -15.54 1.60
C GLN A 58 -4.55 -14.50 0.47
N GLY A 59 -3.69 -13.47 0.55
CA GLY A 59 -3.66 -12.36 -0.39
C GLY A 59 -4.77 -11.33 -0.16
N ASP A 60 -5.46 -11.37 0.98
CA ASP A 60 -6.56 -10.44 1.31
C ASP A 60 -6.05 -9.07 1.71
N ILE A 61 -4.80 -8.99 2.17
CA ILE A 61 -4.11 -7.75 2.52
C ILE A 61 -2.62 -7.89 2.24
N PHE A 62 -1.99 -6.82 1.76
CA PHE A 62 -0.54 -6.77 1.55
C PHE A 62 0.16 -6.16 2.78
N THR A 63 1.49 -6.29 2.82
CA THR A 63 2.31 -5.68 3.86
C THR A 63 3.50 -4.96 3.26
N ILE A 64 3.94 -3.90 3.91
CA ILE A 64 5.26 -3.32 3.66
C ILE A 64 6.23 -3.74 4.76
N ASN A 65 7.45 -4.07 4.37
CA ASN A 65 8.52 -4.34 5.32
C ASN A 65 9.37 -3.09 5.48
N ASP A 66 9.44 -2.58 6.71
CA ASP A 66 10.29 -1.46 7.08
C ASP A 66 11.16 -1.86 8.26
N HIS A 67 12.47 -1.85 8.05
CA HIS A 67 13.47 -2.24 9.04
C HIS A 67 13.19 -3.60 9.73
N GLY A 68 12.62 -4.57 9.02
CA GLY A 68 12.29 -5.91 9.54
C GLY A 68 10.94 -6.00 10.25
N THR A 69 10.19 -4.90 10.34
CA THR A 69 8.82 -4.88 10.86
C THR A 69 7.83 -4.87 9.70
N GLU A 70 6.80 -5.70 9.80
CA GLU A 70 5.72 -5.76 8.81
C GLU A 70 4.58 -4.84 9.21
N TYR A 71 4.21 -3.97 8.28
CA TYR A 71 3.10 -3.04 8.43
C TYR A 71 2.01 -3.35 7.42
N TYR A 72 0.78 -3.33 7.90
CA TYR A 72 -0.45 -3.57 7.15
C TYR A 72 -1.14 -2.23 6.90
N PRO A 73 -1.76 -2.03 5.73
CA PRO A 73 -2.47 -0.79 5.41
C PRO A 73 -3.77 -0.69 6.21
N ALA A 74 -3.89 0.33 7.06
CA ALA A 74 -5.10 0.63 7.82
C ALA A 74 -6.28 0.99 6.91
N PHE A 75 -6.03 1.67 5.78
CA PHE A 75 -7.04 1.97 4.76
C PHE A 75 -7.60 0.71 4.08
N GLY A 76 -6.86 -0.39 4.12
CA GLY A 76 -7.30 -1.70 3.61
C GLY A 76 -8.27 -2.42 4.53
N LEU A 77 -8.50 -1.90 5.75
CA LEU A 77 -9.34 -2.51 6.77
C LEU A 77 -10.69 -1.78 6.89
N GLU A 78 -11.77 -2.55 6.85
CA GLU A 78 -13.14 -2.10 7.03
C GLU A 78 -13.45 -1.95 8.52
N LYS A 79 -13.45 -0.70 9.00
CA LYS A 79 -13.68 -0.38 10.42
C LYS A 79 -15.04 -0.89 10.92
N GLU A 80 -16.08 -0.81 10.08
CA GLU A 80 -17.44 -1.24 10.43
C GLU A 80 -17.60 -2.76 10.50
N ALA A 81 -16.78 -3.51 9.75
CA ALA A 81 -16.73 -4.97 9.82
C ALA A 81 -15.70 -5.48 10.86
N GLY A 82 -15.34 -4.63 11.81
CA GLY A 82 -14.41 -4.96 12.88
C GLY A 82 -12.94 -4.99 12.45
N TYR A 83 -12.52 -4.14 11.50
CA TYR A 83 -11.15 -4.13 10.97
C TYR A 83 -10.76 -5.39 10.19
N ARG A 84 -11.70 -5.92 9.38
CA ARG A 84 -11.41 -6.97 8.39
C ARG A 84 -10.96 -6.37 7.06
N PRO A 85 -10.11 -7.04 6.27
CA PRO A 85 -9.72 -6.53 4.95
C PRO A 85 -10.95 -6.38 4.03
N TYR A 86 -11.01 -5.31 3.25
CA TYR A 86 -12.04 -5.18 2.23
C TYR A 86 -11.89 -6.27 1.17
N GLY A 87 -13.00 -6.85 0.71
CA GLY A 87 -12.97 -7.82 -0.39
C GLY A 87 -12.39 -7.25 -1.69
N VAL A 88 -12.47 -5.93 -1.90
CA VAL A 88 -11.82 -5.27 -3.05
C VAL A 88 -10.29 -5.27 -2.94
N MET A 89 -9.73 -5.24 -1.72
CA MET A 89 -8.29 -5.24 -1.50
C MET A 89 -7.66 -6.50 -2.09
N SER A 90 -8.25 -7.67 -1.80
CA SER A 90 -7.82 -8.96 -2.35
C SER A 90 -7.77 -8.96 -3.88
N LYS A 91 -8.79 -8.38 -4.54
CA LYS A 91 -8.83 -8.25 -6.01
C LYS A 91 -7.72 -7.36 -6.56
N ILE A 92 -7.48 -6.21 -5.93
CA ILE A 92 -6.44 -5.28 -6.36
C ILE A 92 -5.05 -5.91 -6.20
N ILE A 93 -4.82 -6.63 -5.08
CA ILE A 93 -3.58 -7.38 -4.86
C ILE A 93 -3.41 -8.43 -5.95
N ASP A 94 -4.45 -9.18 -6.29
CA ASP A 94 -4.37 -10.21 -7.34
C ASP A 94 -3.97 -9.63 -8.71
N ILE A 95 -4.43 -8.41 -9.03
CA ILE A 95 -4.09 -7.69 -10.27
C ILE A 95 -2.65 -7.17 -10.24
N LEU A 96 -2.21 -6.58 -9.12
CA LEU A 96 -0.96 -5.83 -9.05
C LEU A 96 0.25 -6.67 -8.61
N LYS A 97 0.06 -7.78 -7.89
CA LYS A 97 1.15 -8.55 -7.24
C LYS A 97 2.23 -9.07 -8.19
N ASP A 98 1.90 -9.28 -9.46
CA ASP A 98 2.87 -9.76 -10.45
C ASP A 98 3.75 -8.63 -11.01
N HIS A 99 3.38 -7.36 -10.74
CA HIS A 99 4.04 -6.18 -11.28
C HIS A 99 4.52 -5.19 -10.21
N LYS A 100 3.99 -5.26 -8.99
CA LYS A 100 4.28 -4.34 -7.89
C LYS A 100 4.51 -5.08 -6.59
N ASP A 101 5.58 -4.73 -5.89
CA ASP A 101 5.80 -5.17 -4.52
C ASP A 101 4.92 -4.40 -3.51
N GLY A 102 5.02 -4.74 -2.22
CA GLY A 102 4.22 -4.08 -1.18
C GLY A 102 4.45 -2.57 -1.10
N TRP A 103 5.67 -2.09 -1.30
CA TRP A 103 5.98 -0.66 -1.29
C TRP A 103 5.44 0.03 -2.53
N GLU A 104 5.56 -0.57 -3.70
CA GLU A 104 5.01 -0.06 -4.95
C GLU A 104 3.47 0.00 -4.91
N MET A 105 2.82 -1.01 -4.34
CA MET A 105 1.38 -0.98 -4.06
C MET A 105 1.03 0.15 -3.08
N ALA A 106 1.80 0.30 -1.99
CA ALA A 106 1.60 1.38 -1.02
C ALA A 106 1.66 2.76 -1.69
N PHE A 107 2.65 2.99 -2.57
CA PHE A 107 2.76 4.22 -3.32
C PHE A 107 1.57 4.41 -4.27
N TRP A 108 1.16 3.37 -4.99
CA TRP A 108 0.02 3.44 -5.90
C TRP A 108 -1.28 3.82 -5.16
N PHE A 109 -1.55 3.22 -4.00
CA PHE A 109 -2.74 3.53 -3.20
C PHE A 109 -2.76 4.97 -2.66
N GLN A 110 -1.59 5.51 -2.33
CA GLN A 110 -1.44 6.86 -1.77
C GLN A 110 -1.24 7.95 -2.82
N SER A 111 -0.95 7.58 -4.07
CA SER A 111 -0.72 8.53 -5.15
C SER A 111 -2.04 8.95 -5.79
N VAL A 112 -2.07 10.19 -6.29
CA VAL A 112 -3.16 10.67 -7.14
C VAL A 112 -3.17 9.85 -8.42
N ASN A 113 -4.32 9.28 -8.75
CA ASN A 113 -4.46 8.43 -9.93
C ASN A 113 -5.27 9.19 -10.99
N SER A 114 -4.72 9.33 -12.19
CA SER A 114 -5.36 10.03 -13.31
C SER A 114 -6.64 9.36 -13.79
N TYR A 115 -6.70 8.02 -13.74
CA TYR A 115 -7.90 7.26 -14.08
C TYR A 115 -9.04 7.57 -13.10
N LEU A 116 -8.70 7.78 -11.82
CA LEU A 116 -9.63 8.14 -10.75
C LEU A 116 -9.96 9.64 -10.71
N GLY A 117 -9.66 10.40 -11.76
CA GLY A 117 -9.91 11.84 -11.81
C GLY A 117 -9.04 12.65 -10.83
N GLY A 118 -7.88 12.14 -10.44
CA GLY A 118 -6.96 12.77 -9.49
C GLY A 118 -7.21 12.39 -8.03
N LEU A 119 -8.16 11.48 -7.76
CA LEU A 119 -8.35 10.91 -6.44
C LEU A 119 -7.33 9.81 -6.15
N ARG A 120 -7.11 9.52 -4.86
CA ARG A 120 -6.25 8.41 -4.43
C ARG A 120 -7.09 7.14 -4.32
N PRO A 121 -6.58 5.98 -4.78
CA PRO A 121 -7.27 4.71 -4.61
C PRO A 121 -7.73 4.43 -3.17
N GLN A 122 -6.90 4.78 -2.17
CA GLN A 122 -7.25 4.54 -0.76
C GLN A 122 -8.51 5.30 -0.28
N ASP A 123 -8.81 6.46 -0.87
CA ASP A 123 -9.95 7.29 -0.48
C ASP A 123 -11.27 6.73 -1.01
N LEU A 124 -11.21 5.83 -1.99
CA LEU A 124 -12.38 5.23 -2.65
C LEU A 124 -12.73 3.84 -2.13
N MET A 125 -11.92 3.27 -1.21
CA MET A 125 -12.04 1.88 -0.75
C MET A 125 -13.44 1.58 -0.20
N ALA A 126 -14.05 2.54 0.50
CA ALA A 126 -15.37 2.42 1.10
C ALA A 126 -16.51 2.95 0.20
N THR A 127 -16.20 3.79 -0.79
CA THR A 127 -17.23 4.54 -1.56
C THR A 127 -17.42 4.02 -2.96
N ASP A 128 -16.35 3.68 -3.68
CA ASP A 128 -16.40 3.14 -5.04
C ASP A 128 -15.30 2.09 -5.28
N PRO A 129 -15.47 0.87 -4.75
CA PRO A 129 -14.49 -0.19 -4.88
C PRO A 129 -14.32 -0.67 -6.33
N ASN A 130 -15.35 -0.59 -7.17
CA ASN A 130 -15.26 -1.04 -8.57
C ASN A 130 -14.34 -0.12 -9.37
N LEU A 131 -14.45 1.20 -9.16
CA LEU A 131 -13.61 2.16 -9.86
C LEU A 131 -12.12 1.99 -9.56
N ILE A 132 -11.77 1.56 -8.34
CA ILE A 132 -10.38 1.25 -7.99
C ILE A 132 -9.87 0.00 -8.73
N VAL A 133 -10.72 -1.02 -8.87
CA VAL A 133 -10.36 -2.23 -9.62
C VAL A 133 -10.08 -1.90 -11.08
N ASP A 134 -10.90 -1.05 -11.70
CA ASP A 134 -10.68 -0.58 -13.07
C ASP A 134 -9.36 0.20 -13.19
N ALA A 135 -9.04 1.06 -12.22
CA ALA A 135 -7.76 1.75 -12.18
C ALA A 135 -6.56 0.80 -11.99
N ALA A 136 -6.72 -0.31 -11.27
CA ALA A 136 -5.67 -1.31 -11.13
C ALA A 136 -5.39 -2.05 -12.44
N PHE A 137 -6.44 -2.35 -13.23
CA PHE A 137 -6.27 -2.90 -14.57
C PHE A 137 -5.60 -1.89 -15.52
N ASP A 138 -6.01 -0.62 -15.47
CA ASP A 138 -5.40 0.45 -16.27
C ASP A 138 -3.90 0.60 -15.97
N GLU A 139 -3.50 0.52 -14.70
CA GLU A 139 -2.10 0.54 -14.27
C GLU A 139 -1.28 -0.59 -14.90
N VAL A 140 -1.79 -1.84 -14.86
CA VAL A 140 -1.09 -3.00 -15.45
C VAL A 140 -1.01 -2.88 -16.98
N LEU A 141 -2.08 -2.40 -17.62
CA LEU A 141 -2.07 -2.13 -19.06
C LEU A 141 -1.05 -1.04 -19.39
N GLY A 142 -0.97 0.04 -18.61
CA GLY A 142 -0.01 1.11 -18.78
C GLY A 142 1.45 0.63 -18.69
N ILE A 143 1.75 -0.26 -17.74
CA ILE A 143 3.09 -0.86 -17.60
C ILE A 143 3.49 -1.66 -18.85
N ASN A 144 2.56 -2.42 -19.45
CA ASN A 144 2.86 -3.28 -20.60
C ASN A 144 2.98 -2.50 -21.93
N HIS A 145 2.58 -1.23 -21.98
CA HIS A 145 2.69 -0.38 -23.16
C HIS A 145 3.81 0.68 -23.07
N GLY A 146 4.63 0.63 -22.01
CA GLY A 146 5.76 1.53 -21.76
C GLY A 146 7.10 1.06 -22.31
#